data_AF-A0A729CXZ5-F1
#
_entry.id   AF-A0A729CXZ5-F1
#
_cell.length_a   1.000
_cell.length_b   1.000
_cell.length_c   1.000
_cell.angle_alpha   90.00
_cell.angle_beta   90.00
_cell.angle_gamma   90.00
#
_symmetry.space_group_name_H-M   'P 1'
#
loop_
_entity.id
_entity.type
_entity.pdbx_description
1 polymer ?
#
loop_
_entity_poly.entity_id
_entity_poly.type
_entity_poly.pdbx_seq_one_letter_code
_entity_poly.pdbx_strand_id
1 'polypeptide(L)'
;GYQIAALAPTKLNYKNGVMIASIISLLICPWKLMENQDSIYLFLDIIGGMLGPVIGVMLAHYFVVMRGKINLDELYTASGDYKYYDNGFNLTAFSVTLVAVILSLGGKFIPFMEPLSRVSWFVGVIVAFVAYALLKKRTRFENTGEQKLVG
;
A
#
# COMPACT_ATOMS: atom_id res chain seq x y z
N GLY A 1 -2.24 16.05 -5.46
CA GLY A 1 -3.45 16.51 -6.14
C GLY A 1 -4.60 15.53 -5.98
N TYR A 2 -4.68 14.53 -6.87
CA TYR A 2 -5.80 13.56 -6.90
C TYR A 2 -5.99 12.75 -5.62
N GLN A 3 -4.91 12.27 -4.99
CA GLN A 3 -5.01 11.54 -3.71
C GLN A 3 -5.66 12.38 -2.59
N ILE A 4 -5.35 13.68 -2.53
CA ILE A 4 -5.90 14.61 -1.53
C ILE A 4 -7.39 14.87 -1.80
N ALA A 5 -7.76 15.03 -3.07
CA ALA A 5 -9.15 15.18 -3.48
C ALA A 5 -9.97 13.89 -3.23
N ALA A 6 -9.36 12.72 -3.44
CA ALA A 6 -9.99 11.42 -3.21
C ALA A 6 -10.22 11.11 -1.72
N LEU A 7 -9.35 11.59 -0.82
CA LEU A 7 -9.49 11.39 0.63
C LEU A 7 -10.62 12.22 1.27
N ALA A 8 -10.96 13.37 0.68
CA ALA A 8 -11.99 14.25 1.20
C ALA A 8 -12.78 14.93 0.05
N PRO A 9 -13.56 14.14 -0.72
CA PRO A 9 -14.21 14.62 -1.95
C PRO A 9 -15.20 15.75 -1.70
N THR A 10 -15.78 15.84 -0.50
CA THR A 10 -16.74 16.87 -0.11
C THR A 10 -16.10 18.14 0.43
N LYS A 11 -14.81 18.13 0.80
CA LYS A 11 -14.12 19.25 1.46
C LYS A 11 -12.95 19.84 0.65
N LEU A 12 -12.37 19.09 -0.29
CA LEU A 12 -11.15 19.46 -0.98
C LEU A 12 -11.29 19.42 -2.50
N ASN A 13 -11.23 20.60 -3.11
CA ASN A 13 -11.18 20.74 -4.57
C ASN A 13 -9.77 20.44 -5.11
N TYR A 14 -9.69 19.91 -6.33
CA TYR A 14 -8.42 19.56 -7.00
C TYR A 14 -7.39 20.70 -6.97
N LYS A 15 -7.84 21.94 -7.25
CA LYS A 15 -6.99 23.14 -7.25
C LYS A 15 -6.31 23.38 -5.90
N ASN A 16 -7.05 23.23 -4.79
CA ASN A 16 -6.51 23.41 -3.45
C ASN A 16 -5.54 22.29 -3.08
N GLY A 17 -5.86 21.04 -3.48
CA GLY A 17 -4.98 19.90 -3.28
C GLY A 17 -3.66 20.00 -4.06
N VAL A 18 -3.66 20.62 -5.24
CA VAL A 18 -2.43 20.93 -5.99
C VAL A 18 -1.63 22.02 -5.29
N MET A 19 -2.28 23.10 -4.83
CA MET A 19 -1.59 24.21 -4.14
C MET A 19 -0.87 23.73 -2.87
N ILE A 20 -1.53 22.94 -2.03
CA ILE A 20 -0.93 22.37 -0.81
C ILE A 20 0.26 21.47 -1.16
N ALA A 21 0.10 20.59 -2.17
CA ALA A 21 1.18 19.70 -2.60
C ALA A 21 2.40 20.48 -3.12
N SER A 22 2.19 21.56 -3.88
CA SER A 22 3.28 22.41 -4.38
C SER A 22 4.06 23.09 -3.25
N ILE A 23 3.36 23.62 -2.24
CA ILE A 23 4.00 24.27 -1.09
C ILE A 23 4.83 23.24 -0.31
N ILE A 24 4.26 22.07 -0.01
CA ILE A 24 4.98 21.00 0.70
C ILE A 24 6.20 20.53 -0.11
N SER A 25 6.06 20.36 -1.42
CA SER A 25 7.17 19.95 -2.30
C SER A 25 8.33 20.95 -2.27
N LEU A 26 8.05 22.25 -2.22
CA LEU A 26 9.09 23.28 -2.10
C LEU A 26 9.74 23.24 -0.72
N LEU A 27 8.96 23.07 0.36
CA LEU A 27 9.46 23.02 1.73
C LEU A 27 10.37 21.82 2.00
N ILE A 28 10.10 20.66 1.40
CA ILE A 28 10.94 19.46 1.52
C ILE A 28 12.35 19.71 0.96
N CYS A 29 12.54 20.72 0.12
CA CYS A 29 13.83 21.08 -0.48
C CYS A 29 14.56 19.84 -1.04
N PRO A 30 13.99 19.15 -2.03
CA PRO A 30 14.51 17.86 -2.51
C PRO A 30 15.98 17.94 -2.95
N TRP A 31 16.45 19.12 -3.37
CA TRP A 31 17.85 19.36 -3.70
C TRP A 31 18.81 19.14 -2.52
N LYS A 32 18.39 19.38 -1.28
CA LYS A 32 19.20 19.08 -0.08
C LYS A 32 19.38 17.57 0.14
N LEU A 33 18.41 16.76 -0.26
CA LEU A 33 18.51 15.30 -0.24
C LEU A 33 19.44 14.75 -1.34
N MET A 34 19.69 15.55 -2.39
CA MET A 34 20.55 15.18 -3.53
C MET A 34 21.96 15.78 -3.45
N GLU A 35 22.32 16.42 -2.33
CA GLU A 35 23.61 17.12 -2.16
C GLU A 35 24.80 16.16 -2.13
N ASN A 36 24.62 14.94 -1.62
CA ASN A 36 25.67 13.93 -1.46
C ASN A 36 25.20 12.55 -1.90
N GLN A 37 26.12 11.68 -2.36
CA GLN A 37 25.80 10.32 -2.79
C GLN A 37 25.08 9.51 -1.70
N ASP A 38 25.54 9.64 -0.45
CA ASP A 38 25.01 8.87 0.69
C ASP A 38 23.56 9.25 0.99
N SER A 39 23.22 10.54 0.85
CA SER A 39 21.86 11.03 1.01
C SER A 39 20.92 10.49 -0.06
N ILE A 40 21.39 10.35 -1.30
CA ILE A 40 20.62 9.77 -2.41
C ILE A 40 20.33 8.29 -2.13
N TYR A 41 21.35 7.50 -1.79
CA TYR A 41 21.16 6.08 -1.47
C TYR A 41 20.26 5.88 -0.26
N LEU A 42 20.43 6.68 0.80
CA LEU A 42 19.57 6.63 1.97
C LEU A 42 18.10 6.92 1.63
N PHE A 43 17.84 7.91 0.77
CA PHE A 43 16.50 8.25 0.34
C PHE A 43 15.85 7.12 -0.48
N LEU A 44 16.60 6.56 -1.43
CA LEU A 44 16.13 5.43 -2.26
C LEU A 44 15.86 4.18 -1.41
N ASP A 45 16.71 3.88 -0.44
CA ASP A 45 16.53 2.74 0.46
C ASP A 45 15.29 2.88 1.34
N ILE A 46 15.03 4.08 1.87
CA ILE A 46 13.83 4.33 2.69
C ILE A 46 12.57 4.19 1.83
N ILE A 47 12.53 4.82 0.67
CA ILE A 47 11.37 4.73 -0.23
C ILE A 47 11.17 3.30 -0.70
N GLY A 48 12.22 2.63 -1.16
CA GLY A 48 12.17 1.24 -1.61
C GLY A 48 11.73 0.29 -0.50
N GLY A 49 12.32 0.42 0.68
CA GLY A 49 12.01 -0.43 1.83
C GLY A 49 10.60 -0.22 2.40
N MET A 50 10.00 0.97 2.23
CA MET A 50 8.62 1.22 2.62
C MET A 50 7.61 0.79 1.55
N LEU A 51 7.90 1.08 0.27
CA LEU A 51 6.97 0.78 -0.84
C LEU A 51 6.95 -0.71 -1.19
N GLY A 52 8.06 -1.43 -1.03
CA GLY A 52 8.16 -2.86 -1.32
C GLY A 52 7.10 -3.71 -0.60
N PRO A 53 7.02 -3.67 0.75
CA PRO A 53 5.99 -4.35 1.52
C PRO A 53 4.55 -4.03 1.10
N VAL A 54 4.25 -2.76 0.82
CA VAL A 54 2.93 -2.32 0.37
C VAL A 54 2.57 -3.02 -0.94
N ILE A 55 3.49 -3.00 -1.91
CA ILE A 55 3.31 -3.68 -3.20
C ILE A 55 3.13 -5.19 -3.00
N GLY A 56 3.91 -5.82 -2.11
CA GLY A 56 3.81 -7.24 -1.81
C GLY A 56 2.42 -7.65 -1.30
N VAL A 57 1.86 -6.90 -0.34
CA VAL A 57 0.49 -7.14 0.15
C VAL A 57 -0.55 -6.92 -0.95
N MET A 58 -0.41 -5.85 -1.74
CA MET A 58 -1.34 -5.56 -2.84
C MET A 58 -1.34 -6.68 -3.90
N LEU A 59 -0.17 -7.18 -4.28
CA LEU A 59 -0.03 -8.29 -5.21
C LEU A 59 -0.65 -9.58 -4.67
N ALA A 60 -0.38 -9.93 -3.41
CA ALA A 60 -0.97 -11.11 -2.79
C ALA A 60 -2.50 -10.99 -2.70
N HIS A 61 -2.99 -9.79 -2.38
CA HIS A 61 -4.42 -9.54 -2.34
C HIS A 61 -5.07 -9.71 -3.71
N TYR A 62 -4.52 -9.09 -4.75
CA TYR A 62 -5.09 -9.15 -6.09
C TYR A 62 -5.00 -10.56 -6.71
N PHE A 63 -3.82 -11.18 -6.68
CA PHE A 63 -3.58 -12.44 -7.38
C PHE A 63 -3.99 -13.68 -6.59
N VAL A 64 -3.78 -13.71 -5.27
CA VAL A 64 -4.04 -14.92 -4.45
C VAL A 64 -5.43 -14.88 -3.83
N VAL A 65 -5.78 -13.77 -3.19
CA VAL A 65 -7.03 -13.64 -2.43
C VAL A 65 -8.21 -13.39 -3.38
N MET A 66 -8.05 -12.43 -4.29
CA MET A 66 -9.09 -11.99 -5.22
C MET A 66 -9.08 -12.71 -6.57
N ARG A 67 -7.97 -13.39 -6.92
CA ARG A 67 -7.79 -14.10 -8.21
C ARG A 67 -8.10 -13.23 -9.43
N GLY A 68 -7.69 -11.96 -9.37
CA GLY A 68 -7.90 -10.99 -10.45
C GLY A 68 -9.32 -10.41 -10.56
N LYS A 69 -10.25 -10.82 -9.68
CA LYS A 69 -11.62 -10.30 -9.66
C LYS A 69 -11.74 -9.17 -8.64
N ILE A 70 -12.14 -7.99 -9.07
CA ILE A 70 -12.46 -6.85 -8.20
C ILE A 70 -13.87 -6.41 -8.55
N ASN A 71 -14.70 -6.17 -7.52
CA ASN A 71 -16.00 -5.54 -7.71
C ASN A 71 -15.81 -4.01 -7.69
N LEU A 72 -15.98 -3.37 -8.84
CA LEU A 72 -15.85 -1.91 -8.98
C LEU A 72 -16.97 -1.18 -8.23
N ASP A 73 -18.18 -1.73 -8.21
CA ASP A 73 -19.32 -1.11 -7.55
C ASP A 73 -19.06 -1.01 -6.04
N GLU A 74 -18.48 -2.05 -5.44
CA GLU A 74 -18.09 -2.06 -4.03
C GLU A 74 -16.94 -1.09 -3.71
N LEU A 75 -16.03 -0.84 -4.67
CA LEU A 75 -14.89 0.07 -4.48
C LEU A 75 -15.32 1.55 -4.39
N TYR A 76 -16.46 1.90 -4.99
CA TYR A 76 -17.04 3.25 -4.98
C TYR A 76 -18.30 3.38 -4.11
N THR A 77 -18.67 2.33 -3.36
CA THR A 77 -19.84 2.34 -2.47
C THR A 77 -19.55 3.10 -1.17
N ALA A 78 -20.54 3.84 -0.67
CA ALA A 78 -20.42 4.63 0.56
C ALA A 78 -20.29 3.73 1.82
N SER A 79 -19.63 4.25 2.84
CA SER A 79 -19.32 3.55 4.10
C SER A 79 -20.55 2.88 4.73
N GLY A 80 -20.53 1.55 4.83
CA GLY A 80 -21.55 0.79 5.57
C GLY A 80 -21.89 -0.60 5.01
N ASP A 81 -21.66 -0.84 3.71
CA ASP A 81 -22.00 -2.10 3.04
C ASP A 81 -20.75 -2.89 2.62
N TYR A 82 -19.74 -2.94 3.50
CA TYR A 82 -18.50 -3.66 3.22
C TYR A 82 -18.71 -5.16 3.47
N LYS A 83 -19.00 -5.93 2.42
CA LYS A 83 -19.16 -7.39 2.51
C LYS A 83 -17.88 -8.12 2.92
N TYR A 84 -16.71 -7.49 2.75
CA TYR A 84 -15.40 -8.14 2.89
C TYR A 84 -14.47 -7.60 3.98
N TYR A 85 -14.81 -6.50 4.67
CA TYR A 85 -13.93 -5.86 5.64
C TYR A 85 -14.67 -5.32 6.87
N ASP A 86 -14.20 -5.66 8.07
CA ASP A 86 -14.69 -5.08 9.32
C ASP A 86 -14.49 -3.56 9.27
N ASN A 87 -15.61 -2.84 9.16
CA ASN A 87 -15.64 -1.38 9.15
C ASN A 87 -14.82 -0.72 8.02
N GLY A 88 -14.61 -1.42 6.90
CA GLY A 88 -13.85 -0.92 5.75
C GLY A 88 -12.33 -0.99 5.90
N PHE A 89 -11.80 -1.60 6.97
CA PHE A 89 -10.35 -1.71 7.23
C PHE A 89 -9.86 -3.16 7.25
N ASN A 90 -8.74 -3.40 6.57
CA ASN A 90 -8.08 -4.71 6.56
C ASN A 90 -6.91 -4.73 7.54
N LEU A 91 -7.21 -4.99 8.82
CA LEU A 91 -6.21 -5.04 9.90
C LEU A 91 -5.07 -6.03 9.61
N THR A 92 -5.36 -7.15 8.95
CA THR A 92 -4.35 -8.14 8.54
C THR A 92 -3.38 -7.58 7.50
N ALA A 93 -3.88 -6.86 6.48
CA ALA A 93 -3.02 -6.23 5.48
C ALA A 93 -2.13 -5.16 6.13
N PHE A 94 -2.69 -4.36 7.03
CA PHE A 94 -1.96 -3.32 7.74
C PHE A 94 -0.86 -3.89 8.62
N SER A 95 -1.16 -4.91 9.45
CA SER A 95 -0.17 -5.52 10.34
C SER A 95 0.94 -6.24 9.56
N VAL A 96 0.61 -6.98 8.50
CA VAL A 96 1.60 -7.64 7.64
C VAL A 96 2.51 -6.62 6.97
N THR A 97 1.96 -5.53 6.46
CA THR A 97 2.75 -4.45 5.85
C THR A 97 3.70 -3.85 6.88
N LEU A 98 3.22 -3.52 8.07
CA LEU A 98 4.03 -2.93 9.13
C LEU A 98 5.20 -3.84 9.53
N VAL A 99 4.93 -5.13 9.75
CA VAL A 99 5.98 -6.12 10.10
C VAL A 99 6.99 -6.26 8.97
N ALA A 100 6.56 -6.31 7.72
CA ALA A 100 7.46 -6.41 6.57
C ALA A 100 8.30 -5.13 6.36
N VAL A 101 7.77 -3.94 6.65
CA VAL A 101 8.55 -2.68 6.65
C VAL A 101 9.62 -2.72 7.74
N ILE A 102 9.27 -3.15 8.96
CA ILE A 102 10.24 -3.29 10.06
C ILE A 102 11.33 -4.29 9.68
N LEU A 103 10.99 -5.40 9.04
CA LEU A 103 11.98 -6.37 8.58
C LEU A 103 12.86 -5.82 7.44
N SER A 104 12.25 -5.12 6.49
CA SER A 104 12.93 -4.52 5.33
C SER A 104 13.92 -3.43 5.72
N LEU A 105 13.59 -2.62 6.74
CA LEU A 105 14.43 -1.52 7.23
C LEU A 105 15.27 -1.91 8.46
N GLY A 106 14.95 -3.03 9.12
CA GLY A 106 15.56 -3.47 10.37
C GLY A 106 17.04 -3.83 10.27
N GLY A 107 17.51 -4.24 9.09
CA GLY A 107 18.93 -4.48 8.83
C GLY A 107 19.82 -3.24 8.96
N LYS A 108 19.23 -2.04 9.03
CA LYS A 108 19.94 -0.79 9.33
C LYS A 108 20.25 -0.61 10.82
N PHE A 109 19.54 -1.32 11.70
CA PHE A 109 19.70 -1.27 13.16
C PHE A 109 20.31 -2.54 13.74
N ILE A 110 20.19 -3.68 13.05
CA ILE A 110 20.69 -4.98 13.49
C ILE A 110 21.71 -5.49 12.46
N PRO A 111 23.03 -5.55 12.80
CA PRO A 111 24.08 -6.00 11.89
C PRO A 111 23.86 -7.40 11.32
N PHE A 112 23.18 -8.27 12.08
CA PHE A 112 22.83 -9.62 11.65
C PHE A 112 21.88 -9.66 10.43
N MET A 113 21.14 -8.57 10.16
CA MET A 113 20.20 -8.46 9.04
C MET A 113 20.73 -7.59 7.88
N GLU A 114 22.01 -7.21 7.89
CA GLU A 114 22.63 -6.38 6.85
C GLU A 114 22.53 -6.98 5.42
N PRO A 115 22.66 -8.31 5.21
CA PRO A 115 22.48 -8.90 3.87
C PRO A 115 21.05 -8.73 3.35
N LEU A 116 20.06 -8.75 4.25
CA LEU A 116 18.65 -8.58 3.92
C LEU A 116 18.32 -7.12 3.60
N SER A 117 18.97 -6.15 4.24
CA SER A 117 18.73 -4.73 3.93
C SER A 117 19.31 -4.31 2.58
N ARG A 118 20.37 -4.96 2.10
CA ARG A 118 20.93 -4.71 0.76
C ARG A 118 19.94 -5.03 -0.36
N VAL A 119 19.02 -5.98 -0.11
CA VAL A 119 17.92 -6.36 -1.00
C VAL A 119 16.57 -6.09 -0.33
N SER A 120 16.52 -5.06 0.51
CA SER A 120 15.36 -4.68 1.35
C SER A 120 14.07 -4.66 0.55
N TRP A 121 14.08 -4.08 -0.65
CA TRP A 121 12.93 -4.05 -1.55
C TRP A 121 12.37 -5.45 -1.85
N PHE A 122 13.21 -6.40 -2.26
CA PHE A 122 12.79 -7.77 -2.58
C PHE A 122 12.31 -8.51 -1.34
N VAL A 123 13.02 -8.38 -0.22
CA VAL A 123 12.65 -9.02 1.05
C VAL A 123 11.29 -8.50 1.51
N GLY A 124 11.09 -7.18 1.49
CA GLY A 124 9.84 -6.54 1.85
C GLY A 124 8.67 -7.03 0.99
N VAL A 125 8.83 -7.05 -0.34
CA VAL A 125 7.81 -7.55 -1.27
C VAL A 125 7.48 -9.02 -1.01
N ILE A 126 8.49 -9.89 -0.97
CA ILE A 126 8.30 -11.34 -0.88
C ILE A 126 7.70 -11.73 0.48
N VAL A 127 8.24 -11.19 1.57
CA VAL A 127 7.74 -11.49 2.92
C VAL A 127 6.30 -11.01 3.08
N ALA A 128 6.00 -9.77 2.64
CA ALA A 128 4.65 -9.25 2.69
C ALA A 128 3.68 -10.08 1.83
N PHE A 129 4.10 -10.47 0.63
CA PHE A 129 3.28 -11.29 -0.27
C PHE A 129 2.96 -12.65 0.36
N VAL A 130 3.99 -13.37 0.83
CA VAL A 130 3.83 -14.72 1.40
C VAL A 130 3.03 -14.66 2.70
N ALA A 131 3.38 -13.74 3.61
CA ALA A 131 2.69 -13.62 4.89
C ALA A 131 1.20 -13.27 4.70
N TYR A 132 0.89 -12.32 3.81
CA TYR A 132 -0.49 -11.94 3.54
C TYR A 132 -1.28 -13.06 2.84
N ALA A 133 -0.65 -13.75 1.87
CA ALA A 133 -1.26 -14.88 1.17
C ALA A 133 -1.56 -16.07 2.08
N LEU A 134 -0.75 -16.31 3.11
CA LEU A 134 -0.96 -17.37 4.10
C LEU A 134 -2.04 -17.01 5.13
N LEU A 135 -2.05 -15.76 5.60
CA LEU A 135 -2.97 -15.31 6.66
C LEU A 135 -4.40 -15.05 6.14
N LYS A 136 -4.55 -14.53 4.92
CA LYS A 136 -5.86 -14.18 4.37
C LYS A 136 -6.45 -15.39 3.64
N LYS A 137 -7.56 -15.93 4.16
CA LYS A 137 -8.35 -16.95 3.45
C LYS A 137 -8.80 -16.41 2.09
N ARG A 138 -8.81 -17.29 1.09
CA ARG A 138 -9.23 -16.96 -0.28
C ARG A 138 -10.68 -16.50 -0.28
N THR A 139 -10.95 -15.38 -0.93
CA THR A 139 -12.30 -14.83 -1.06
C THR A 139 -13.10 -15.68 -2.04
N ARG A 140 -14.27 -16.19 -1.62
CA ARG A 140 -15.21 -16.85 -2.52
C ARG A 140 -16.05 -15.78 -3.19
N PHE A 141 -15.71 -15.44 -4.43
CA PHE A 141 -16.58 -14.58 -5.24
C PHE A 141 -17.90 -15.31 -5.52
N GLU A 142 -18.98 -14.85 -4.91
CA GLU A 142 -20.33 -15.18 -5.34
C GLU A 142 -20.67 -14.34 -6.57
N ASN A 143 -20.86 -15.00 -7.72
CA ASN A 143 -21.34 -14.37 -8.95
C ASN A 143 -22.77 -13.85 -8.70
N THR A 144 -22.92 -12.60 -8.26
CA THR A 144 -24.24 -11.97 -8.04
C THR A 144 -24.83 -11.40 -9.36
N GLY A 145 -24.17 -11.63 -10.50
CA GLY A 145 -24.56 -11.06 -11.80
C GLY A 145 -25.69 -11.79 -12.55
N GLU A 146 -26.08 -13.01 -12.18
CA GLU A 146 -27.08 -13.77 -12.95
C GLU A 146 -28.51 -13.71 -12.41
N GLN A 147 -28.75 -13.20 -11.18
CA GLN A 147 -30.09 -13.22 -10.58
C GLN A 147 -30.97 -11.99 -10.89
N LYS A 148 -30.43 -10.90 -11.44
CA LYS A 148 -31.23 -9.68 -11.71
C LYS A 148 -31.87 -9.60 -13.10
N LEU A 149 -31.67 -10.59 -13.96
CA LEU A 149 -32.29 -10.63 -15.30
C LEU A 149 -33.47 -11.62 -15.39
N VAL A 150 -33.82 -12.29 -14.30
CA VAL A 150 -34.93 -13.24 -14.22
C VAL A 150 -35.77 -12.87 -13.00
N GLY A 151 -36.54 -11.78 -13.11
CA GLY A 151 -37.46 -11.30 -12.08
C GLY A 151 -38.41 -10.27 -12.64
#